data_AF-A0A7J7J648-F1
#
_entry.id   AF-A0A7J7J648-F1
#
_cell.length_a   1.000
_cell.length_b   1.000
_cell.length_c   1.000
_cell.angle_alpha   90.00
_cell.angle_beta   90.00
_cell.angle_gamma   90.00
#
_symmetry.space_group_name_H-M   'P 1'
#
loop_
_entity.id
_entity.type
_entity.pdbx_description
1 polymer ?
#
loop_
_entity_poly.entity_id
_entity_poly.type
_entity_poly.pdbx_seq_one_letter_code
_entity_poly.pdbx_strand_id
1 'polypeptide(L)'
;MTMLGSSLHTLTAVTIFLTTCVHSEDIATNQWHITLRSPLNIRQVRDLVGRNGFSVINQVLGSETEYHIVHNGLASHRTRRSISHTKLLKAADNVVRAEQLTGYVREKRGYKPFILSGDNSKFQHTYENNIRPRYMPKSNPQSSACCRRQL
;
A
#
# COMPACT_ATOMS: atom_id res chain seq x y z
N MET A 1 -44.04 -33.18 -16.42
CA MET A 1 -43.83 -31.71 -16.47
C MET A 1 -42.84 -31.28 -15.37
N THR A 2 -41.54 -31.60 -15.47
CA THR A 2 -40.52 -31.21 -14.45
C THR A 2 -39.18 -30.74 -15.04
N MET A 3 -39.05 -30.65 -16.37
CA MET A 3 -37.75 -30.40 -17.03
C MET A 3 -37.30 -28.93 -17.05
N LEU A 4 -38.15 -27.98 -16.63
CA LEU A 4 -37.83 -26.54 -16.60
C LEU A 4 -37.22 -26.07 -15.27
N GLY A 5 -37.35 -26.84 -14.19
CA GLY A 5 -36.85 -26.45 -12.86
C GLY A 5 -35.37 -26.77 -12.65
N SER A 6 -34.89 -27.88 -13.20
CA SER A 6 -33.49 -28.33 -13.02
C SER A 6 -32.48 -27.43 -13.74
N SER A 7 -32.83 -26.88 -14.92
CA SER A 7 -31.97 -25.99 -15.69
C SER A 7 -31.78 -24.61 -15.05
N LEU A 8 -32.81 -24.10 -14.35
CA LEU A 8 -32.70 -22.83 -13.64
C LEU A 8 -31.75 -22.96 -12.43
N HIS A 9 -31.84 -24.08 -11.70
CA HIS A 9 -30.94 -24.35 -10.58
C HIS A 9 -29.49 -24.58 -11.03
N THR A 10 -29.26 -25.28 -12.14
CA THR A 10 -27.89 -25.46 -12.66
C THR A 10 -27.28 -24.14 -13.14
N LEU A 11 -28.06 -23.28 -13.83
CA LEU A 11 -27.60 -21.95 -14.22
C LEU A 11 -27.27 -21.07 -13.01
N THR A 12 -28.13 -21.05 -11.98
CA THR A 12 -27.87 -20.28 -10.76
C THR A 12 -26.62 -20.78 -10.01
N ALA A 13 -26.43 -22.10 -9.91
CA ALA A 13 -25.26 -22.70 -9.28
C ALA A 13 -23.97 -22.36 -10.04
N VAL A 14 -23.99 -22.37 -11.38
CA VAL A 14 -22.84 -21.97 -12.21
C VAL A 14 -22.51 -20.49 -12.02
N THR A 15 -23.50 -19.61 -11.97
CA THR A 15 -23.25 -18.18 -11.67
C THR A 15 -22.66 -17.98 -10.28
N ILE A 16 -23.16 -18.66 -9.25
CA ILE A 16 -22.63 -18.53 -7.88
C ILE A 16 -21.19 -19.05 -7.81
N PHE A 17 -20.90 -20.21 -8.41
CA PHE A 17 -19.57 -20.80 -8.42
C PHE A 17 -18.56 -19.89 -9.13
N LEU A 18 -18.89 -19.36 -10.31
CA LEU A 18 -18.05 -18.40 -11.03
C LEU A 18 -17.79 -17.10 -10.24
N THR A 19 -18.72 -16.70 -9.36
CA THR A 19 -18.58 -15.47 -8.55
C THR A 19 -17.58 -15.64 -7.39
N THR A 20 -17.40 -16.86 -6.87
CA THR A 20 -16.50 -17.12 -5.72
C THR A 20 -15.02 -17.26 -6.08
N CYS A 21 -14.68 -17.34 -7.36
CA CYS A 21 -13.33 -17.72 -7.81
C CYS A 21 -12.30 -16.58 -7.85
N VAL A 22 -12.66 -15.33 -7.50
CA VAL A 22 -11.78 -14.17 -7.76
C VAL A 22 -11.69 -13.27 -6.53
N HIS A 23 -10.90 -13.68 -5.53
CA HIS A 23 -10.45 -12.75 -4.48
C HIS A 23 -9.00 -13.02 -4.09
N SER A 24 -8.05 -12.44 -4.85
CA SER A 24 -6.70 -12.19 -4.34
C SER A 24 -6.64 -10.78 -3.77
N GLU A 25 -6.46 -10.64 -2.47
CA GLU A 25 -6.40 -9.33 -1.81
C GLU A 25 -5.00 -8.73 -2.00
N ASP A 26 -4.78 -8.04 -3.12
CA ASP A 26 -3.56 -7.27 -3.35
C ASP A 26 -3.42 -6.16 -2.30
N ILE A 27 -2.28 -6.09 -1.61
CA ILE A 27 -2.01 -4.98 -0.71
C ILE A 27 -1.63 -3.76 -1.53
N ALA A 28 -2.45 -2.71 -1.49
CA ALA A 28 -2.14 -1.44 -2.13
C ALA A 28 -1.09 -0.67 -1.30
N THR A 29 -0.07 -0.12 -1.95
CA THR A 29 0.96 0.69 -1.28
C THR A 29 0.69 2.19 -1.47
N ASN A 30 1.42 3.06 -0.76
CA ASN A 30 1.39 4.51 -1.00
C ASN A 30 2.28 4.96 -2.17
N GLN A 31 2.61 4.06 -3.09
CA GLN A 31 3.47 4.35 -4.24
C GLN A 31 2.69 4.26 -5.54
N TRP A 32 3.07 5.10 -6.49
CA TRP A 32 2.51 5.14 -7.83
C TRP A 32 3.62 5.09 -8.88
N HIS A 33 3.29 4.44 -9.99
CA HIS A 33 4.03 4.52 -11.23
C HIS A 33 3.26 5.43 -12.19
N ILE A 34 3.94 6.42 -12.74
CA ILE A 34 3.38 7.34 -13.73
C ILE A 34 4.18 7.28 -15.03
N THR A 35 3.45 7.36 -16.14
CA THR A 35 4.03 7.52 -17.48
C THR A 35 3.59 8.87 -18.03
N LEU A 36 4.56 9.69 -18.41
CA LEU A 36 4.35 11.00 -18.98
C LEU A 36 4.21 10.92 -20.50
N ARG A 37 3.51 11.90 -21.09
CA ARG A 37 3.36 12.00 -22.56
C ARG A 37 4.65 12.45 -23.22
N SER A 38 5.36 13.37 -22.57
CA SER A 38 6.63 13.92 -23.03
C SER A 38 7.65 13.91 -21.87
N PRO A 39 8.94 13.70 -22.17
CA PRO A 39 9.99 13.68 -21.15
C PRO A 39 10.06 15.04 -20.46
N LEU A 40 10.15 15.02 -19.13
CA LEU A 40 10.26 16.22 -18.31
C LEU A 40 11.50 16.12 -17.42
N ASN A 41 12.08 17.27 -17.09
CA ASN A 41 13.13 17.30 -16.08
C ASN A 41 12.56 16.97 -14.70
N ILE A 42 13.37 16.35 -13.83
CA ILE A 42 12.93 15.93 -12.49
C ILE A 42 12.33 17.07 -11.65
N ARG A 43 12.78 18.32 -11.87
CA ARG A 43 12.22 19.52 -11.22
C ARG A 43 10.77 19.75 -11.65
N GLN A 44 10.50 19.71 -12.95
CA GLN A 44 9.16 19.89 -13.50
C GLN A 44 8.22 18.77 -13.06
N VAL A 45 8.71 17.52 -13.01
CA VAL A 45 7.92 16.40 -12.49
C VAL A 45 7.56 16.62 -11.03
N ARG A 46 8.52 17.09 -10.21
CA ARG A 46 8.29 17.41 -8.80
C ARG A 46 7.22 18.49 -8.62
N ASP A 47 7.26 19.54 -9.43
CA ASP A 47 6.28 20.62 -9.38
C ASP A 47 4.89 20.17 -9.88
N LEU A 48 4.87 19.26 -10.87
CA LEU A 48 3.64 18.66 -11.38
C LEU A 48 2.94 17.81 -10.31
N VAL A 49 3.66 16.92 -9.66
CA VAL A 49 3.07 15.98 -8.68
C VAL A 49 2.94 16.59 -7.28
N GLY A 50 3.81 17.54 -6.94
CA GLY A 50 3.89 18.18 -5.61
C GLY A 50 2.64 18.97 -5.24
N ARG A 51 1.96 19.55 -6.23
CA ARG A 51 0.66 20.24 -6.04
C ARG A 51 -0.40 19.37 -5.39
N ASN A 52 -0.33 18.05 -5.61
CA ASN A 52 -1.29 17.07 -5.11
C ASN A 52 -0.74 16.27 -3.91
N GLY A 53 0.37 16.71 -3.28
CA GLY A 53 0.94 16.05 -2.09
C GLY A 53 1.81 14.82 -2.39
N PHE A 54 2.18 14.60 -3.66
CA PHE A 54 3.10 13.54 -4.05
C PHE A 54 4.55 14.03 -4.03
N SER A 55 5.47 13.09 -3.80
CA SER A 55 6.92 13.31 -3.88
C SER A 55 7.53 12.34 -4.87
N VAL A 56 8.47 12.81 -5.68
CA VAL A 56 9.21 11.97 -6.64
C VAL A 56 10.26 11.17 -5.88
N ILE A 57 10.26 9.85 -6.09
CA ILE A 57 11.31 8.97 -5.56
C ILE A 57 12.45 8.91 -6.56
N ASN A 58 12.18 8.32 -7.73
CA ASN A 58 13.19 8.04 -8.76
C ASN A 58 12.53 7.97 -10.14
N GLN A 59 13.35 8.13 -11.18
CA GLN A 59 13.01 7.79 -12.55
C GLN A 59 13.15 6.28 -12.77
N VAL A 60 12.34 5.69 -13.65
CA VAL A 60 12.48 4.28 -14.04
C VAL A 60 13.77 4.12 -14.86
N LEU A 61 14.53 3.07 -14.57
CA LEU A 61 15.80 2.81 -15.26
C LEU A 61 15.55 2.55 -16.76
N GLY A 62 16.25 3.29 -17.62
CA GLY A 62 16.13 3.15 -19.06
C GLY A 62 14.92 3.86 -19.69
N SER A 63 14.12 4.59 -18.90
CA SER A 63 12.98 5.36 -19.40
C SER A 63 13.10 6.84 -19.03
N GLU A 64 12.89 7.72 -20.02
CA GLU A 64 12.91 9.16 -19.81
C GLU A 64 11.56 9.73 -19.35
N THR A 65 10.48 8.96 -19.51
CA THR A 65 9.10 9.43 -19.31
C THR A 65 8.41 8.78 -18.12
N GLU A 66 9.05 7.82 -17.45
CA GLU A 66 8.45 7.04 -16.38
C GLU A 66 9.07 7.34 -15.02
N TYR A 67 8.22 7.50 -14.02
CA TYR A 67 8.64 7.90 -12.68
C TYR A 67 7.91 7.11 -11.59
N HIS A 68 8.64 6.85 -10.51
CA HIS A 68 8.11 6.37 -9.25
C HIS A 68 7.87 7.53 -8.30
N ILE A 69 6.65 7.63 -7.79
CA ILE A 69 6.24 8.67 -6.86
C ILE A 69 5.57 8.07 -5.63
N VAL A 70 5.61 8.80 -4.52
CA VAL A 70 5.00 8.41 -3.24
C VAL A 70 4.09 9.50 -2.73
N HIS A 71 2.98 9.13 -2.08
CA HIS A 71 2.13 10.09 -1.40
C HIS A 71 2.38 10.09 0.11
N ASN A 72 2.78 11.24 0.65
CA ASN A 72 3.24 11.36 2.04
C ASN A 72 2.08 11.28 3.06
N GLY A 73 0.87 11.66 2.67
CA GLY A 73 -0.32 11.62 3.54
C GLY A 73 -1.01 10.26 3.66
N LEU A 74 -0.49 9.21 3.00
CA LEU A 74 -1.14 7.89 3.02
C LEU A 74 -0.27 6.85 3.74
N ALA A 75 -0.91 6.00 4.55
CA ALA A 75 -0.29 4.79 5.10
C ALA A 75 0.40 3.95 4.02
N SER A 76 1.58 3.41 4.35
CA SER A 76 2.46 2.67 3.44
C SER A 76 1.80 1.43 2.83
N HIS A 77 0.87 0.81 3.54
CA HIS A 77 0.17 -0.41 3.13
C HIS A 77 -1.31 -0.26 3.45
N ARG A 78 -2.18 -0.72 2.54
CA ARG A 78 -3.64 -0.64 2.63
C ARG A 78 -4.27 -1.87 1.98
N THR A 79 -5.45 -2.25 2.45
CA THR A 79 -6.28 -3.32 1.85
C THR A 79 -6.92 -2.88 0.53
N ARG A 80 -7.18 -1.58 0.35
CA ARG A 80 -7.85 -1.05 -0.84
C ARG A 80 -7.03 0.00 -1.59
N ARG A 81 -7.12 -0.05 -2.93
CA ARG A 81 -6.53 0.94 -3.84
C ARG A 81 -7.17 2.33 -3.67
N SER A 82 -6.35 3.36 -3.74
CA SER A 82 -6.76 4.76 -3.59
C SER A 82 -7.14 5.36 -4.94
N ILE A 83 -8.40 5.18 -5.32
CA ILE A 83 -8.93 5.59 -6.63
C ILE A 83 -8.90 7.10 -6.79
N SER A 84 -9.17 7.87 -5.72
CA SER A 84 -9.19 9.34 -5.75
C SER A 84 -7.83 9.91 -6.14
N HIS A 85 -6.76 9.42 -5.53
CA HIS A 85 -5.39 9.89 -5.77
C HIS A 85 -4.92 9.54 -7.19
N THR A 86 -5.28 8.34 -7.67
CA THR A 86 -5.04 7.95 -9.06
C THR A 86 -5.79 8.84 -10.04
N LYS A 87 -7.04 9.24 -9.74
CA LYS A 87 -7.80 10.19 -10.58
C LYS A 87 -7.14 11.58 -10.62
N LEU A 88 -6.65 12.07 -9.49
CA LEU A 88 -5.92 13.36 -9.43
C LEU A 88 -4.67 13.36 -10.30
N LEU A 89 -3.92 12.24 -10.32
CA LEU A 89 -2.75 12.11 -11.19
C LEU A 89 -3.14 12.07 -12.67
N LYS A 90 -4.21 11.34 -13.03
CA LYS A 90 -4.70 11.27 -14.41
C LYS A 90 -5.27 12.59 -14.92
N ALA A 91 -5.74 13.47 -14.03
CA ALA A 91 -6.24 14.79 -14.37
C ALA A 91 -5.12 15.80 -14.66
N ALA A 92 -3.86 15.50 -14.35
CA ALA A 92 -2.75 16.40 -14.59
C ALA A 92 -2.35 16.43 -16.07
N ASP A 93 -2.17 17.65 -16.61
CA ASP A 93 -1.67 17.87 -17.97
C ASP A 93 -0.26 17.24 -18.09
N ASN A 94 -0.07 16.33 -19.05
CA ASN A 94 1.14 15.52 -19.32
C ASN A 94 1.18 14.09 -18.71
N VAL A 95 0.25 13.69 -17.84
CA VAL A 95 0.20 12.29 -17.36
C VAL A 95 -0.65 11.43 -18.31
N VAL A 96 -0.07 10.37 -18.87
CA VAL A 96 -0.78 9.41 -19.74
C VAL A 96 -1.33 8.26 -18.91
N ARG A 97 -0.50 7.70 -18.04
CA ARG A 97 -0.83 6.54 -17.22
C ARG A 97 -0.43 6.82 -15.79
N ALA A 98 -1.29 6.43 -14.85
CA ALA A 98 -1.03 6.49 -13.43
C ALA A 98 -1.60 5.23 -12.79
N GLU A 99 -0.73 4.46 -12.15
CA GLU A 99 -1.08 3.18 -11.54
C GLU A 99 -0.48 3.09 -10.15
N GLN A 100 -1.29 2.67 -9.20
CA GLN A 100 -0.84 2.43 -7.83
C GLN A 100 -0.13 1.08 -7.77
N LEU A 101 1.05 1.05 -7.15
CA LEU A 101 1.82 -0.18 -6.98
C LEU A 101 1.23 -1.03 -5.87
N THR A 102 1.17 -2.33 -6.12
CA THR A 102 0.81 -3.33 -5.12
C THR A 102 2.06 -3.88 -4.45
N GLY A 103 1.93 -4.21 -3.17
CA GLY A 103 2.96 -4.82 -2.35
C GLY A 103 2.65 -6.29 -2.09
N TYR A 104 3.53 -6.92 -1.33
CA TYR A 104 3.37 -8.30 -0.86
C TYR A 104 3.46 -8.35 0.66
N VAL A 105 2.70 -9.25 1.28
CA VAL A 105 2.91 -9.59 2.70
C VAL A 105 4.23 -10.32 2.80
N ARG A 106 5.16 -9.80 3.59
CA ARG A 106 6.36 -10.55 3.98
C ARG A 106 6.09 -11.30 5.27
N GLU A 107 5.91 -12.61 5.16
CA GLU A 107 5.86 -13.50 6.33
C GLU A 107 7.22 -14.18 6.56
N LYS A 108 7.56 -14.41 7.83
CA LYS A 108 8.81 -15.10 8.18
C LYS A 108 8.58 -16.61 8.08
N ARG A 109 9.26 -17.27 7.14
CA ARG A 109 9.26 -18.74 7.02
C ARG A 109 9.75 -19.38 8.33
N GLY A 110 9.07 -20.43 8.78
CA GLY A 110 9.41 -21.15 10.01
C GLY A 110 9.09 -20.41 11.30
N TYR A 111 8.37 -19.28 11.24
CA TYR A 111 7.87 -18.63 12.46
C TYR A 111 6.71 -19.44 13.03
N LYS A 112 6.97 -20.16 14.13
CA LYS A 112 5.90 -20.76 14.92
C LYS A 112 5.16 -19.61 15.63
N PRO A 113 3.86 -19.39 15.36
CA PRO A 113 3.12 -18.37 16.10
C PRO A 113 3.26 -18.70 17.58
N PHE A 114 3.61 -17.70 18.38
CA PHE A 114 3.75 -17.89 19.82
C PHE A 114 2.36 -18.15 20.39
N ILE A 115 2.02 -19.42 20.54
CA ILE A 115 0.79 -19.85 21.21
C ILE A 115 1.02 -19.63 22.70
N LEU A 116 0.41 -18.58 23.24
CA LEU A 116 0.25 -18.44 24.68
C LEU A 116 -0.71 -19.54 25.13
N SER A 117 -0.17 -20.60 25.73
CA SER A 117 -0.97 -21.66 26.32
C SER A 117 -1.78 -21.12 27.49
N GLY A 118 -3.04 -20.77 27.25
CA GLY A 118 -3.99 -20.32 28.27
C GLY A 118 -5.11 -19.48 27.66
N ASP A 119 -6.29 -20.09 27.51
CA ASP A 119 -7.60 -19.51 27.16
C ASP A 119 -7.86 -19.08 25.69
N ASN A 120 -8.61 -19.96 24.99
CA ASN A 120 -8.98 -19.90 23.58
C ASN A 120 -10.25 -19.07 23.25
N SER A 121 -10.67 -18.09 24.07
CA SER A 121 -11.96 -17.40 23.88
C SER A 121 -11.91 -15.92 23.46
N LYS A 122 -10.73 -15.34 23.20
CA LYS A 122 -10.63 -13.92 22.79
C LYS A 122 -9.66 -13.64 21.62
N PHE A 123 -9.53 -14.58 20.69
CA PHE A 123 -8.58 -14.48 19.56
C PHE A 123 -9.17 -13.85 18.29
N GLN A 124 -10.03 -12.84 18.40
CA GLN A 124 -10.49 -12.06 17.25
C GLN A 124 -10.21 -10.55 17.36
N HIS A 125 -9.59 -10.08 18.44
CA HIS A 125 -9.47 -8.64 18.73
C HIS A 125 -8.09 -7.97 18.48
N THR A 126 -7.15 -8.63 17.78
CA THR A 126 -5.78 -8.09 17.65
C THR A 126 -5.15 -8.20 16.27
N TYR A 127 -5.92 -7.95 15.21
CA TYR A 127 -5.37 -7.21 14.06
C TYR A 127 -5.78 -5.71 14.08
N GLU A 128 -6.72 -5.34 14.95
CA GLU A 128 -7.25 -3.97 15.01
C GLU A 128 -6.57 -3.08 16.06
N ASN A 129 -5.75 -3.65 16.96
CA ASN A 129 -5.12 -2.91 18.07
C ASN A 129 -3.57 -2.91 18.07
N ASN A 130 -2.92 -3.31 16.97
CA ASN A 130 -1.45 -3.32 16.87
C ASN A 130 -0.87 -2.05 16.24
N ILE A 131 -1.48 -0.88 16.49
CA ILE A 131 -0.73 0.38 16.53
C ILE A 131 0.02 0.39 17.87
N ARG A 132 1.14 -0.34 17.95
CA ARG A 132 2.13 -0.08 19.00
C ARG A 132 3.08 1.02 18.49
N PRO A 133 3.47 1.99 19.34
CA PRO A 133 4.31 3.09 18.92
C PRO A 133 5.59 2.56 18.28
N ARG A 134 6.05 3.22 17.21
CA ARG A 134 7.45 3.11 16.77
C ARG A 134 8.33 3.17 18.02
N TYR A 135 9.32 2.29 18.10
CA TYR A 135 10.41 2.39 19.06
C TYR A 135 10.81 3.87 19.19
N MET A 136 10.38 4.51 20.28
CA MET A 136 11.05 5.70 20.77
C MET A 136 12.33 5.18 21.41
N PRO A 137 13.52 5.62 20.96
CA PRO A 137 14.72 5.31 21.71
C PRO A 137 14.51 5.88 23.11
N LYS A 138 14.71 5.06 24.14
CA LYS A 138 14.71 5.55 25.52
C LYS A 138 15.77 6.66 25.57
N SER A 139 15.35 7.90 25.85
CA SER A 139 16.29 8.95 26.21
C SER A 139 17.02 8.47 27.46
N ASN A 140 18.27 8.04 27.31
CA ASN A 140 19.10 7.58 28.40
C ASN A 140 19.38 8.80 29.30
N PRO A 141 18.95 8.83 30.58
CA PRO A 141 19.24 9.96 31.45
C PRO A 141 20.61 9.75 32.10
N GLN A 142 21.67 9.64 31.28
CA GLN A 142 23.07 9.69 31.73
C GLN A 142 23.98 10.22 30.63
N SER A 143 23.92 11.53 30.39
CA SER A 143 25.08 12.29 29.87
C SER A 143 25.10 13.72 30.43
N SER A 144 24.87 13.85 31.74
CA SER A 144 25.43 14.99 32.48
C SER A 144 26.87 14.64 32.84
N ALA A 145 27.80 15.56 32.52
CA ALA A 145 29.25 15.51 32.74
C ALA A 145 30.08 14.87 31.62
N CYS A 146 30.53 15.69 30.65
CA CYS A 146 31.93 16.09 30.54
C CYS A 146 32.18 16.75 29.18
N CYS A 147 32.01 18.07 29.12
CA CYS A 147 32.85 18.90 28.28
C CYS A 147 33.16 20.17 29.08
N ARG A 148 34.18 20.02 29.94
CA ARG A 148 34.81 21.12 30.64
C ARG A 148 35.51 21.96 29.58
N ARG A 149 35.11 23.24 29.47
CA ARG A 149 35.94 24.29 28.85
C ARG A 149 37.35 24.21 29.41
N GLN A 150 38.33 24.08 28.54
CA GLN A 150 39.62 24.68 28.75
C GLN A 150 39.92 25.57 27.54
N LEU A 151 40.53 26.69 27.89
CA LEU A 151 40.67 27.95 27.17
C LEU A 151 41.40 27.80 25.83
#